data_AF-A0AAU8JBG8-F1
#
_entry.id   AF-A0AAU8JBG8-F1
#
_cell.length_a   1.000
_cell.length_b   1.000
_cell.length_c   1.000
_cell.angle_alpha   90.00
_cell.angle_beta   90.00
_cell.angle_gamma   90.00
#
_symmetry.space_group_name_H-M   'P 1'
#
loop_
_entity.id
_entity.type
_entity.pdbx_description
1 polymer ?
#
loop_
_entity_poly.entity_id
_entity_poly.type
_entity_poly.pdbx_seq_one_letter_code
_entity_poly.pdbx_strand_id
1 'polypeptide(L)'
;MLVEFSVENYRSIKEKQTLSMVASTEETLLASNSFPMPNSKKIRLLTSTAIYGPNASGKSNLVQAIQTFQRIVLNSASRMQVGDRFPVQPFLFDTAYEQKPTGFEVIFIQDNIRYAYGISLDQKRVYEEWLLAYPKGRAQTWFSRRYNPENPDL
;
A
#
# COMPACT_ATOMS: atom_id res chain seq x y z
N MET A 1 7.85 8.02 7.44
CA MET A 1 7.49 6.93 8.38
C MET A 1 6.31 6.14 7.83
N LEU A 2 6.41 4.81 7.75
CA LEU A 2 5.28 3.95 7.39
C LEU A 2 4.27 3.87 8.55
N VAL A 3 2.98 3.96 8.24
CA VAL A 3 1.87 3.74 9.18
C VAL A 3 1.17 2.45 8.84
N GLU A 4 0.71 2.29 7.60
CA GLU A 4 0.07 1.07 7.12
C GLU A 4 0.49 0.78 5.68
N PHE A 5 0.58 -0.49 5.33
CA PHE A 5 0.67 -0.95 3.95
C PHE A 5 -0.36 -2.05 3.74
N SER A 6 -1.19 -1.90 2.71
CA SER A 6 -2.16 -2.91 2.32
C SER A 6 -1.90 -3.42 0.91
N VAL A 7 -2.15 -4.70 0.70
CA VAL A 7 -2.11 -5.35 -0.62
C VAL A 7 -3.27 -6.32 -0.76
N GLU A 8 -3.88 -6.37 -1.94
CA GLU A 8 -4.92 -7.32 -2.31
C GLU A 8 -4.64 -7.92 -3.68
N ASN A 9 -5.12 -9.15 -3.91
CA ASN A 9 -4.98 -9.86 -5.18
C ASN A 9 -3.54 -9.84 -5.74
N TYR A 10 -2.57 -10.34 -4.96
CA TYR A 10 -1.15 -10.38 -5.29
C TYR A 10 -0.51 -11.71 -4.91
N ARG A 11 -0.06 -12.50 -5.89
CA ARG A 11 0.59 -13.80 -5.69
C ARG A 11 -0.23 -14.73 -4.81
N SER A 12 0.22 -15.04 -3.59
CA SER A 12 -0.52 -15.90 -2.65
C SER A 12 -1.55 -15.14 -1.81
N ILE A 13 -1.68 -13.82 -1.99
CA ILE A 13 -2.58 -12.95 -1.24
C ILE A 13 -3.83 -12.73 -2.08
N LYS A 14 -4.93 -13.37 -1.69
CA LYS A 14 -6.23 -13.21 -2.34
C LYS A 14 -6.95 -11.97 -1.82
N GLU A 15 -7.32 -12.01 -0.55
CA GLU A 15 -8.01 -10.93 0.15
C GLU A 15 -7.03 -9.87 0.64
N LYS A 16 -7.52 -8.66 0.87
CA LYS A 16 -6.73 -7.54 1.40
C LYS A 16 -6.03 -7.92 2.70
N GLN A 17 -4.72 -7.72 2.75
CA GLN A 17 -3.88 -7.87 3.94
C GLN A 17 -3.23 -6.54 4.27
N THR A 18 -3.25 -6.15 5.55
CA THR A 18 -2.69 -4.88 6.02
C THR A 18 -1.59 -5.13 7.05
N LEU A 19 -0.38 -4.64 6.76
CA LEU A 19 0.67 -4.46 7.76
C LEU A 19 0.45 -3.11 8.45
N SER A 20 0.08 -3.12 9.73
CA SER A 20 -0.07 -1.91 10.53
C SER A 20 1.08 -1.72 11.51
N MET A 21 1.63 -0.50 11.50
CA MET A 21 2.62 -0.03 12.46
C MET A 21 1.97 0.71 13.63
N VAL A 22 0.64 0.75 13.72
CA VAL A 22 -0.07 1.32 14.87
C VAL A 22 0.16 0.42 16.08
N ALA A 23 0.74 1.00 17.14
CA ALA A 23 1.02 0.26 18.36
C ALA A 23 -0.30 -0.14 19.07
N SER A 24 -0.29 -1.29 19.73
CA SER A 24 -1.41 -1.69 20.59
C SER A 24 -1.55 -0.74 21.77
N THR A 25 -2.72 -0.76 22.43
CA THR A 25 -2.96 0.03 23.63
C THR A 25 -2.34 -0.58 24.90
N GLU A 26 -1.63 -1.71 24.80
CA GLU A 26 -1.03 -2.39 25.95
C GLU A 26 0.23 -1.66 26.44
N GLU A 27 0.13 -1.05 27.62
CA GLU A 27 1.11 -0.11 28.16
C GLU A 27 2.49 -0.72 28.45
N THR A 28 2.55 -2.01 28.78
CA THR A 28 3.78 -2.70 29.22
C THR A 28 4.91 -2.69 28.18
N LEU A 29 4.59 -2.57 26.89
CA LEU A 29 5.57 -2.55 25.79
C LEU A 29 5.65 -1.20 25.05
N LEU A 30 4.80 -0.22 25.41
CA LEU A 30 4.75 1.09 24.75
C LEU A 30 6.04 1.89 24.93
N ALA A 31 6.73 1.71 26.06
CA ALA A 31 7.88 2.54 26.41
C ALA A 31 9.14 2.27 25.57
N SER A 32 9.27 1.08 24.95
CA SER A 32 10.54 0.65 24.33
C SER A 32 10.53 0.60 22.81
N ASN A 33 9.42 0.24 22.15
CA ASN A 33 9.34 0.05 20.69
C ASN A 33 8.25 0.91 20.03
N SER A 34 7.94 2.09 20.58
CA SER A 34 6.96 2.97 19.96
C SER A 34 7.22 4.45 20.23
N PHE A 35 6.65 5.32 19.41
CA PHE A 35 6.68 6.78 19.58
C PHE A 35 5.32 7.40 19.22
N PRO A 36 4.98 8.59 19.75
CA PRO A 36 3.74 9.27 19.40
C PRO A 36 3.67 9.62 17.91
N MET A 37 2.53 9.38 17.29
CA MET A 37 2.28 9.81 15.92
C MET A 37 2.30 11.36 15.86
N PRO A 38 2.96 11.97 14.85
CA PRO A 38 2.84 13.40 14.60
C PRO A 38 1.39 13.86 14.57
N ASN A 39 1.11 14.96 15.27
CA ASN A 39 -0.23 15.55 15.37
C ASN A 39 -1.31 14.66 16.04
N SER A 40 -0.93 13.55 16.70
CA SER A 40 -1.85 12.72 17.49
C SER A 40 -1.16 12.13 18.70
N LYS A 41 -1.49 12.62 19.91
CA LYS A 41 -0.96 12.06 21.16
C LYS A 41 -1.59 10.71 21.56
N LYS A 42 -2.75 10.38 20.98
CA LYS A 42 -3.49 9.14 21.30
C LYS A 42 -2.98 7.94 20.51
N ILE A 43 -2.41 8.18 19.33
CA ILE A 43 -1.92 7.12 18.45
C ILE A 43 -0.41 7.05 18.59
N ARG A 44 0.11 5.85 18.82
CA ARG A 44 1.55 5.58 18.80
C ARG A 44 1.88 4.67 17.64
N LEU A 45 3.07 4.83 17.08
CA LEU A 45 3.60 4.02 15.99
C LEU A 45 4.78 3.20 16.48
N LEU A 46 4.88 1.97 16.00
CA LEU A 46 5.98 1.07 16.28
C LEU A 46 7.26 1.50 15.55
N THR A 47 8.41 1.39 16.20
CA THR A 47 9.72 1.59 15.54
C THR A 47 10.18 0.37 14.75
N SER A 48 9.71 -0.81 15.14
CA SER A 48 10.00 -2.09 14.49
C SER A 48 8.82 -3.05 14.62
N THR A 49 8.68 -3.95 13.66
CA THR A 49 7.67 -5.01 13.68
C THR A 49 8.27 -6.31 13.14
N ALA A 50 7.72 -7.44 13.55
CA ALA A 50 8.16 -8.75 13.11
C ALA A 50 6.96 -9.55 12.59
N ILE A 51 7.12 -10.17 11.43
CA ILE A 51 6.06 -10.92 10.75
C ILE A 51 6.37 -12.41 10.91
N TYR A 52 5.56 -13.11 11.72
CA TYR A 52 5.69 -14.54 11.96
C TYR A 52 4.50 -15.31 11.39
N GLY A 53 4.73 -16.58 11.08
CA GLY A 53 3.69 -17.47 10.55
C GLY A 53 4.28 -18.71 9.90
N PRO A 54 3.45 -19.73 9.59
CA PRO A 54 3.88 -20.98 8.97
C PRO A 54 4.58 -20.79 7.62
N ASN A 55 5.29 -21.80 7.15
CA ASN A 55 5.80 -21.80 5.77
C ASN A 55 4.65 -21.64 4.77
N ALA A 56 4.92 -20.96 3.65
CA ALA A 56 3.93 -20.63 2.61
C ALA A 56 2.74 -19.75 3.05
N SER A 57 2.73 -19.18 4.25
CA SER A 57 1.65 -18.29 4.72
C SER A 57 1.62 -16.89 4.07
N GLY A 58 2.41 -16.64 3.02
CA GLY A 58 2.42 -15.37 2.29
C GLY A 58 3.36 -14.28 2.81
N LYS A 59 4.14 -14.51 3.88
CA LYS A 59 5.06 -13.50 4.46
C LYS A 59 6.03 -12.89 3.45
N SER A 60 6.73 -13.74 2.68
CA SER A 60 7.65 -13.28 1.65
C SER A 60 6.92 -12.51 0.53
N ASN A 61 5.68 -12.91 0.22
CA ASN A 61 4.86 -12.20 -0.76
C ASN A 61 4.42 -10.81 -0.26
N LEU A 62 4.16 -10.65 1.04
CA LEU A 62 3.89 -9.32 1.63
C LEU A 62 5.12 -8.40 1.51
N VAL A 63 6.32 -8.89 1.82
CA VAL A 63 7.56 -8.11 1.64
C VAL A 63 7.80 -7.78 0.17
N GLN A 64 7.60 -8.75 -0.72
CA GLN A 64 7.71 -8.54 -2.16
C GLN A 64 6.65 -7.57 -2.69
N ALA A 65 5.45 -7.52 -2.12
CA ALA A 65 4.42 -6.56 -2.47
C ALA A 65 4.89 -5.12 -2.21
N ILE A 66 5.51 -4.87 -1.04
CA ILE A 66 6.09 -3.56 -0.71
C ILE A 66 7.18 -3.18 -1.74
N GLN A 67 8.07 -4.11 -2.07
CA GLN A 67 9.14 -3.86 -3.05
C GLN A 67 8.59 -3.59 -4.46
N THR A 68 7.58 -4.35 -4.89
CA THR A 68 6.91 -4.16 -6.18
C THR A 68 6.22 -2.81 -6.23
N PHE A 69 5.49 -2.44 -5.18
CA PHE A 69 4.84 -1.13 -5.07
C PHE A 69 5.85 0.02 -5.13
N GLN A 70 6.92 -0.03 -4.34
CA GLN A 70 8.00 0.97 -4.40
C GLN A 70 8.61 1.06 -5.81
N ARG A 71 8.83 -0.08 -6.47
CA ARG A 71 9.37 -0.12 -7.84
C ARG A 71 8.43 0.55 -8.82
N ILE A 72 7.12 0.33 -8.72
CA ILE A 72 6.12 0.97 -9.60
C ILE A 72 6.15 2.48 -9.39
N VAL A 73 6.01 2.93 -8.15
CA VAL A 73 5.96 4.36 -7.82
C VAL A 73 7.24 5.10 -8.23
N LEU A 74 8.41 4.59 -7.84
CA LEU A 74 9.69 5.28 -8.05
C LEU A 74 10.16 5.28 -9.52
N ASN A 75 9.74 4.30 -10.32
CA ASN A 75 10.16 4.18 -11.72
C ASN A 75 9.12 4.70 -12.73
N SER A 76 7.91 5.01 -12.27
CA SER A 76 6.77 5.44 -13.10
C SER A 76 7.10 6.58 -14.07
N ALA A 77 7.87 7.58 -13.63
CA ALA A 77 8.17 8.77 -14.43
C ALA A 77 9.48 8.68 -15.24
N SER A 78 10.38 7.74 -14.93
CA SER A 78 11.77 7.77 -15.43
C SER A 78 12.23 6.52 -16.16
N ARG A 79 11.63 5.36 -15.89
CA ARG A 79 12.11 4.07 -16.42
C ARG A 79 11.01 3.16 -16.95
N MET A 80 9.73 3.47 -16.69
CA MET A 80 8.60 2.76 -17.29
C MET A 80 8.12 3.53 -18.52
N GLN A 81 8.15 2.88 -19.67
CA GLN A 81 7.65 3.43 -20.93
C GLN A 81 6.23 2.95 -21.23
N VAL A 82 5.54 3.66 -22.11
CA VAL A 82 4.24 3.22 -22.63
C VAL A 82 4.41 1.85 -23.29
N GLY A 83 3.61 0.87 -22.85
CA GLY A 83 3.66 -0.51 -23.34
C GLY A 83 4.47 -1.46 -22.45
N ASP A 84 5.25 -0.95 -21.50
CA ASP A 84 5.89 -1.81 -20.49
C ASP A 84 4.85 -2.49 -19.61
N ARG A 85 5.15 -3.73 -19.19
CA ARG A 85 4.29 -4.45 -18.27
C ARG A 85 4.63 -4.14 -16.82
N PHE A 86 3.61 -3.88 -16.02
CA PHE A 86 3.80 -3.77 -14.58
C PHE A 86 4.21 -5.12 -13.97
N PRO A 87 5.16 -5.15 -13.02
CA PRO A 87 5.68 -6.37 -12.43
C PRO A 87 4.75 -6.95 -11.35
N VAL A 88 3.45 -7.01 -11.65
CA VAL A 88 2.41 -7.56 -10.77
C VAL A 88 1.96 -8.94 -11.26
N GLN A 89 1.58 -9.80 -10.32
CA GLN A 89 0.98 -11.09 -10.60
C GLN A 89 -0.21 -11.27 -9.65
N PRO A 90 -1.44 -11.42 -10.16
CA PRO A 90 -2.62 -11.57 -9.33
C PRO A 90 -2.63 -12.93 -8.62
N PHE A 91 -3.63 -13.14 -7.77
CA PHE A 91 -3.89 -14.44 -7.17
C PHE A 91 -4.44 -15.41 -8.22
N LEU A 92 -3.67 -16.45 -8.55
CA LEU A 92 -3.98 -17.37 -9.66
C LEU A 92 -4.69 -18.67 -9.23
N PHE A 93 -4.93 -18.90 -7.94
CA PHE A 93 -5.65 -20.11 -7.48
C PHE A 93 -7.18 -19.92 -7.49
N ASP A 94 -7.66 -18.82 -8.06
CA ASP A 94 -9.08 -18.52 -8.25
C ASP A 94 -9.26 -17.75 -9.56
N THR A 95 -9.95 -18.37 -10.52
CA THR A 95 -10.18 -17.81 -11.86
C THR A 95 -10.94 -16.49 -11.82
N ALA A 96 -11.75 -16.25 -10.79
CA ALA A 96 -12.45 -14.98 -10.60
C ALA A 96 -11.51 -13.83 -10.19
N TYR A 97 -10.27 -14.12 -9.79
CA TYR A 97 -9.28 -13.12 -9.37
C TYR A 97 -8.17 -12.90 -10.41
N GLU A 98 -8.00 -13.82 -11.36
CA GLU A 98 -6.99 -13.70 -12.42
C GLU A 98 -7.13 -12.42 -13.25
N GLN A 99 -8.37 -11.99 -13.51
CA GLN A 99 -8.68 -10.79 -14.30
C GLN A 99 -8.96 -9.56 -13.42
N LYS A 100 -8.93 -9.71 -12.09
CA LYS A 100 -9.07 -8.57 -11.18
C LYS A 100 -7.72 -7.83 -11.08
N PRO A 101 -7.73 -6.51 -10.91
CA PRO A 101 -6.51 -5.78 -10.65
C PRO A 101 -5.90 -6.17 -9.30
N THR A 102 -4.60 -5.97 -9.17
CA THR A 102 -3.89 -5.95 -7.89
C THR A 102 -4.02 -4.56 -7.28
N GLY A 103 -4.42 -4.49 -6.02
CA GLY A 103 -4.52 -3.24 -5.27
C GLY A 103 -3.37 -3.08 -4.27
N PHE A 104 -2.82 -1.86 -4.19
CA PHE A 104 -1.88 -1.47 -3.16
C PHE A 104 -2.33 -0.17 -2.50
N GLU A 105 -2.17 -0.07 -1.19
CA GLU A 105 -2.38 1.17 -0.44
C GLU A 105 -1.25 1.36 0.58
N VAL A 106 -0.84 2.61 0.77
CA VAL A 106 0.11 2.98 1.80
C VAL A 106 -0.40 4.20 2.56
N ILE A 107 -0.34 4.12 3.89
CA ILE A 107 -0.47 5.26 4.78
C ILE A 107 0.90 5.54 5.36
N PHE A 108 1.37 6.76 5.20
CA PHE A 108 2.69 7.17 5.70
C PHE A 108 2.67 8.60 6.17
N ILE A 109 3.70 8.98 6.93
CA ILE A 109 3.90 10.33 7.43
C ILE A 109 5.21 10.85 6.87
N GLN A 110 5.13 12.05 6.27
CA GLN A 110 6.26 12.79 5.73
C GLN A 110 6.10 14.24 6.17
N ASP A 111 7.16 14.84 6.73
CA ASP A 111 7.17 16.23 7.22
C ASP A 111 5.98 16.55 8.16
N ASN A 112 5.69 15.62 9.09
CA ASN A 112 4.57 15.65 10.03
C ASN A 112 3.17 15.63 9.40
N ILE A 113 3.05 15.46 8.09
CA ILE A 113 1.79 15.33 7.37
C ILE A 113 1.53 13.86 7.09
N ARG A 114 0.32 13.38 7.43
CA ARG A 114 -0.12 12.05 7.04
C ARG A 114 -0.61 12.07 5.59
N TYR A 115 -0.25 11.04 4.85
CA TYR A 115 -0.69 10.77 3.49
C TYR A 115 -1.32 9.38 3.42
N ALA A 116 -2.30 9.23 2.56
CA ALA A 116 -2.79 7.93 2.10
C ALA A 116 -2.70 7.94 0.57
N TYR A 117 -2.05 6.93 0.00
CA TYR A 117 -1.86 6.79 -1.43
C TYR A 117 -2.26 5.37 -1.84
N GLY A 118 -3.03 5.24 -2.90
CA GLY A 118 -3.53 3.96 -3.40
C GLY A 118 -3.45 3.85 -4.90
N ILE A 119 -3.21 2.63 -5.38
CA ILE A 119 -3.15 2.29 -6.79
C ILE A 119 -3.77 0.91 -7.04
N SER A 120 -4.56 0.78 -8.09
CA SER A 120 -5.15 -0.47 -8.57
C SER A 120 -4.72 -0.67 -10.02
N LEU A 121 -4.08 -1.80 -10.33
CA LEU A 121 -3.48 -2.05 -11.64
C LEU A 121 -3.45 -3.53 -12.01
N ASP A 122 -3.36 -3.83 -13.30
CA ASP A 122 -2.92 -5.14 -13.80
C ASP A 122 -1.54 -5.02 -14.46
N GLN A 123 -1.11 -6.07 -15.17
CA GLN A 123 0.17 -6.05 -15.89
C GLN A 123 0.23 -5.03 -17.03
N LYS A 124 -0.89 -4.47 -17.49
CA LYS A 124 -0.99 -3.62 -18.67
C LYS A 124 -1.26 -2.16 -18.32
N ARG A 125 -2.01 -1.89 -17.25
CA ARG A 125 -2.50 -0.53 -16.94
C ARG A 125 -2.84 -0.33 -15.48
N VAL A 126 -2.88 0.95 -15.12
CA VAL A 126 -3.48 1.45 -13.88
C VAL A 126 -4.96 1.71 -14.13
N TYR A 127 -5.82 1.17 -13.27
CA TYR A 127 -7.26 1.39 -13.29
C TYR A 127 -7.70 2.53 -12.37
N GLU A 128 -7.01 2.70 -11.25
CA GLU A 128 -7.30 3.76 -10.29
C GLU A 128 -6.02 4.16 -9.56
N GLU A 129 -5.87 5.46 -9.31
CA GLU A 129 -4.77 6.03 -8.53
C GLU A 129 -5.26 7.26 -7.78
N TRP A 130 -4.89 7.40 -6.51
CA TRP A 130 -5.32 8.54 -5.70
C TRP A 130 -4.33 8.87 -4.60
N LEU A 131 -4.28 10.14 -4.20
CA LEU A 131 -3.50 10.65 -3.09
C LEU A 131 -4.35 11.57 -2.21
N LEU A 132 -4.44 11.21 -0.94
CA LEU A 132 -5.04 12.03 0.12
C LEU A 132 -3.94 12.55 1.05
N ALA A 133 -4.01 13.82 1.43
CA ALA A 133 -3.14 14.43 2.44
C ALA A 133 -3.97 14.92 3.63
N TYR A 134 -3.37 14.92 4.83
CA TYR A 134 -4.02 15.36 6.07
C TYR A 134 -3.21 16.46 6.79
N PRO A 135 -2.88 17.60 6.16
CA PRO A 135 -1.99 18.61 6.73
C PRO A 135 -2.56 19.27 8.00
N LYS A 136 -3.90 19.31 8.14
CA LYS A 136 -4.61 19.84 9.32
C LYS A 136 -5.51 18.78 9.96
N GLY A 137 -5.16 17.50 9.82
CA GLY A 137 -5.95 16.36 10.30
C GLY A 137 -7.20 16.02 9.48
N ARG A 138 -7.66 16.90 8.58
CA ARG A 138 -8.74 16.63 7.63
C ARG A 138 -8.19 16.17 6.28
N ALA A 139 -8.88 15.21 5.66
CA ALA A 139 -8.52 14.70 4.34
C ALA A 139 -8.65 15.78 3.27
N GLN A 140 -7.65 15.88 2.41
CA GLN A 140 -7.66 16.65 1.18
C GLN A 140 -7.26 15.72 0.04
N THR A 141 -8.11 15.59 -0.97
CA THR A 141 -7.75 14.89 -2.20
C THR A 141 -6.81 15.77 -3.00
N TRP A 142 -5.55 15.37 -3.10
CA TRP A 142 -4.57 16.06 -3.92
C TRP A 142 -4.70 15.66 -5.39
N PHE A 143 -4.97 14.38 -5.64
CA PHE A 143 -5.44 13.91 -6.93
C PHE A 143 -6.20 12.59 -6.80
N SER A 144 -7.03 12.32 -7.80
CA SER A 144 -7.63 11.02 -8.07
C SER A 144 -7.78 10.87 -9.57
N ARG A 145 -7.47 9.67 -10.08
CA ARG A 145 -7.54 9.33 -11.50
C ARG A 145 -8.13 7.94 -11.61
N ARG A 146 -9.00 7.75 -12.60
CA ARG A 146 -9.65 6.47 -12.86
C ARG A 146 -9.67 6.25 -14.36
N TYR A 147 -9.24 5.06 -14.78
CA TYR A 147 -9.27 4.66 -16.18
C TYR A 147 -10.70 4.68 -16.71
N ASN A 148 -10.89 5.39 -17.82
CA ASN A 148 -12.16 5.41 -18.53
C ASN A 148 -12.09 4.47 -19.75
N PRO A 149 -12.84 3.35 -19.78
CA PRO A 149 -12.85 2.48 -20.95
C PRO A 149 -13.41 3.15 -22.21
N GLU A 150 -14.24 4.19 -22.08
CA GLU A 150 -14.81 4.94 -23.20
C GLU A 150 -13.84 5.99 -23.76
N ASN A 151 -12.79 6.33 -23.02
CA ASN A 151 -11.75 7.24 -23.46
C ASN A 151 -10.38 6.78 -22.95
N PRO A 152 -9.78 5.77 -23.59
CA PRO A 152 -8.57 5.10 -23.08
C PRO A 152 -7.30 5.96 -23.10
N ASP A 153 -7.34 7.11 -23.77
CA ASP A 153 -6.23 8.06 -23.88
C ASP A 153 -6.27 9.17 -22.79
N LEU A 154 -7.33 9.21 -21.96
CA LEU A 154 -7.50 10.11 -20.80
C LEU A 154 -7.51 9.35 -19.48
#